data_AF-A0A369BQR1-F1
#
_entry.id   AF-A0A369BQR1-F1
#
_cell.length_a   1.000
_cell.length_b   1.000
_cell.length_c   1.000
_cell.angle_alpha   90.00
_cell.angle_beta   90.00
_cell.angle_gamma   90.00
#
_symmetry.space_group_name_H-M   'P 1'
#
loop_
_entity.id
_entity.type
_entity.pdbx_description
1 polymer ?
#
loop_
_entity_poly.entity_id
_entity_poly.type
_entity_poly.pdbx_seq_one_letter_code
_entity_poly.pdbx_strand_id
1 'polypeptide(L)'
;MSVRILHCGKSIENYYLCINEKVAGFARRGPTSGDTIYFVVKPEKKAYCGARAVLSEITDKRPWQDADSYPQAFTLENLEFCKPFEINILSSVGGQHWNLKYLQGAKAINDPNALDVLDRCFSEVKLDKPYIFETTRHFIFDFEEVDSDEDIELGDHAEIAEDLSESKLNIMGTFLTIKFRSEQHAVSGLETLVNENFYELFDDFPENRTLLISDNRMFKTAGITSTKNERVSGVSGIPDALLVRFDKGDSCPFQINLIEYECYGETRSKSVDKFNYLNGHIIPQLMRFASTFSVVTDGAIRDQTVRAWTQKVIDYVYSNDDVTEKVSGWIRMLYPGIREQQISLHLNHLLEQAFRTNIRVVLIIDELTPEQRDTIRNVINSFKLDAPSSSVDFAAYVVRLQQRINVINTDAEYAISVQK
;
A
#
# COMPACT_ATOMS: atom_id res chain seq x y z
N MET A 1 -13.59 -16.39 8.75
CA MET A 1 -13.97 -15.20 9.52
C MET A 1 -13.52 -15.42 10.94
N SER A 2 -12.40 -14.81 11.29
CA SER A 2 -11.76 -14.90 12.60
C SER A 2 -11.82 -13.55 13.30
N VAL A 3 -11.77 -13.56 14.63
CA VAL A 3 -11.65 -12.34 15.44
C VAL A 3 -10.21 -12.16 15.87
N ARG A 4 -9.70 -10.93 15.80
CA ARG A 4 -8.31 -10.59 16.16
C ARG A 4 -8.27 -9.27 16.91
N ILE A 5 -7.17 -9.05 17.63
CA ILE A 5 -6.85 -7.76 18.23
C ILE A 5 -5.67 -7.15 17.47
N LEU A 6 -5.86 -5.94 16.94
CA LEU A 6 -4.79 -5.16 16.33
C LEU A 6 -4.32 -4.09 17.31
N HIS A 7 -3.08 -4.22 17.77
CA HIS A 7 -2.48 -3.33 18.73
C HIS A 7 -1.69 -2.22 18.02
N CYS A 8 -2.18 -0.98 18.06
CA CYS A 8 -1.56 0.20 17.43
C CYS A 8 -0.34 0.77 18.21
N GLY A 9 0.09 0.07 19.27
CA GLY A 9 1.26 0.43 20.05
C GLY A 9 0.98 1.55 21.05
N LYS A 10 2.00 2.36 21.34
CA LYS A 10 1.88 3.60 22.14
C LYS A 10 1.33 4.78 21.32
N SER A 11 1.32 4.67 19.99
CA SER A 11 0.92 5.76 19.09
C SER A 11 -0.60 5.86 18.97
N ILE A 12 -1.17 6.87 19.63
CA ILE A 12 -2.58 7.28 19.44
C ILE A 12 -2.80 7.77 18.00
N GLU A 13 -1.79 8.39 17.40
CA GLU A 13 -1.84 8.84 16.02
C GLU A 13 -2.08 7.68 15.06
N ASN A 14 -1.34 6.58 15.18
CA ASN A 14 -1.54 5.37 14.35
C ASN A 14 -2.95 4.79 14.51
N TYR A 15 -3.49 4.82 15.73
CA TYR A 15 -4.87 4.40 15.98
C TYR A 15 -5.89 5.27 15.22
N TYR A 16 -5.73 6.60 15.26
CA TYR A 16 -6.60 7.51 14.50
C TYR A 16 -6.37 7.43 13.00
N LEU A 17 -5.14 7.24 12.52
CA LEU A 17 -4.86 7.02 11.09
C LEU A 17 -5.64 5.81 10.57
N CYS A 18 -5.61 4.68 11.29
CA CYS A 18 -6.37 3.49 10.89
C CYS A 18 -7.88 3.77 10.79
N ILE A 19 -8.43 4.52 11.75
CA ILE A 19 -9.86 4.86 11.81
C ILE A 19 -10.27 5.85 10.73
N ASN A 20 -9.51 6.93 10.58
CA ASN A 20 -9.82 8.04 9.69
C ASN A 20 -9.61 7.64 8.22
N GLU A 21 -8.51 6.94 7.94
CA GLU A 21 -8.17 6.48 6.59
C GLU A 21 -8.83 5.14 6.23
N LYS A 22 -9.57 4.53 7.18
CA LYS A 22 -10.26 3.25 7.07
C LYS A 22 -9.35 2.13 6.57
N VAL A 23 -8.19 2.00 7.19
CA VAL A 23 -7.17 1.03 6.78
C VAL A 23 -6.48 0.39 7.98
N ALA A 24 -6.09 -0.87 7.88
CA ALA A 24 -5.36 -1.60 8.91
C ALA A 24 -4.13 -2.29 8.32
N GLY A 25 -2.96 -2.00 8.88
CA GLY A 25 -1.67 -2.59 8.50
C GLY A 25 -1.24 -3.66 9.49
N PHE A 26 -0.62 -4.73 8.99
CA PHE A 26 -0.19 -5.87 9.80
C PHE A 26 1.28 -6.20 9.57
N ALA A 27 2.03 -6.34 10.66
CA ALA A 27 3.45 -6.69 10.64
C ALA A 27 3.74 -8.15 10.22
N ARG A 28 2.69 -8.98 10.13
CA ARG A 28 2.78 -10.38 9.71
C ARG A 28 1.62 -10.69 8.78
N ARG A 29 1.90 -11.49 7.74
CA ARG A 29 0.86 -12.09 6.89
C ARG A 29 0.06 -13.10 7.73
N GLY A 30 -1.24 -13.17 7.51
CA GLY A 30 -2.12 -14.07 8.27
C GLY A 30 -3.55 -13.60 8.47
N PRO A 31 -3.84 -12.28 8.60
CA PRO A 31 -5.20 -11.78 8.49
C PRO A 31 -5.78 -12.00 7.09
N THR A 32 -7.09 -12.19 7.03
CA THR A 32 -7.82 -12.40 5.77
C THR A 32 -9.04 -11.51 5.69
N SER A 33 -9.48 -11.22 4.46
CA SER A 33 -10.76 -10.55 4.20
C SER A 33 -11.91 -11.23 4.95
N GLY A 34 -12.76 -10.41 5.57
CA GLY A 34 -13.86 -10.82 6.44
C GLY A 34 -13.50 -11.00 7.91
N ASP A 35 -12.22 -10.94 8.31
CA ASP A 35 -11.86 -11.01 9.74
C ASP A 35 -12.33 -9.76 10.51
N THR A 36 -12.75 -9.95 11.76
CA THR A 36 -13.14 -8.84 12.64
C THR A 36 -11.96 -8.42 13.51
N ILE A 37 -11.63 -7.13 13.52
CA ILE A 37 -10.49 -6.56 14.22
C ILE A 37 -10.97 -5.62 15.31
N TYR A 38 -10.49 -5.83 16.53
CA TYR A 38 -10.59 -4.88 17.64
C TYR A 38 -9.32 -4.03 17.70
N PHE A 39 -9.46 -2.71 17.57
CA PHE A 39 -8.34 -1.77 17.63
C PHE A 39 -8.01 -1.42 19.07
N VAL A 40 -6.75 -1.64 19.45
CA VAL A 40 -6.24 -1.41 20.79
C VAL A 40 -5.08 -0.42 20.77
N VAL A 41 -5.06 0.53 21.70
CA VAL A 41 -4.02 1.56 21.86
C VAL A 41 -3.57 1.67 23.31
N LYS A 42 -2.29 2.01 23.55
CA LYS A 42 -1.66 2.08 24.87
C LYS A 42 -1.12 3.48 25.22
N PRO A 43 -1.97 4.47 25.50
CA PRO A 43 -1.56 5.87 25.72
C PRO A 43 -0.79 6.11 27.03
N GLU A 44 -1.15 5.42 28.12
CA GLU A 44 -0.60 5.69 29.47
C GLU A 44 -0.40 4.37 30.24
N LYS A 45 0.46 3.49 29.70
CA LYS A 45 0.78 2.14 30.22
C LYS A 45 -0.34 1.09 30.20
N LYS A 46 -1.60 1.46 30.04
CA LYS A 46 -2.74 0.54 29.89
C LYS A 46 -3.22 0.44 28.45
N ALA A 47 -3.59 -0.77 28.02
CA ALA A 47 -4.08 -1.04 26.68
C ALA A 47 -5.62 -0.97 26.65
N TYR A 48 -6.16 -0.11 25.79
CA TYR A 48 -7.59 0.14 25.67
C TYR A 48 -8.10 -0.21 24.28
N CYS A 49 -9.24 -0.89 24.20
CA CYS A 49 -9.97 -1.05 22.95
C CYS A 49 -10.96 0.09 22.77
N GLY A 50 -10.96 0.75 21.60
CA GLY A 50 -11.87 1.87 21.32
C GLY A 50 -12.69 1.74 20.03
N ALA A 51 -12.33 0.80 19.15
CA ALA A 51 -13.02 0.59 17.87
C ALA A 51 -12.96 -0.88 17.43
N ARG A 52 -13.91 -1.26 16.57
CA ARG A 52 -13.97 -2.55 15.90
C ARG A 52 -14.30 -2.34 14.42
N ALA A 53 -13.71 -3.13 13.53
CA ALA A 53 -14.09 -3.15 12.12
C ALA A 53 -13.99 -4.56 11.54
N VAL A 54 -14.51 -4.74 10.33
CA VAL A 54 -14.30 -5.93 9.52
C VAL A 54 -13.26 -5.60 8.44
N LEU A 55 -12.25 -6.46 8.27
CA LEU A 55 -11.32 -6.36 7.15
C LEU A 55 -12.10 -6.61 5.87
N SER A 56 -12.05 -5.67 4.94
CA SER A 56 -12.61 -5.83 3.61
C SER A 56 -11.54 -6.39 2.70
N GLU A 57 -10.93 -5.56 1.85
CA GLU A 57 -9.99 -6.01 0.82
C GLU A 57 -8.56 -5.57 1.09
N ILE A 58 -7.60 -6.34 0.59
CA ILE A 58 -6.18 -5.98 0.60
C ILE A 58 -6.00 -4.66 -0.16
N THR A 59 -5.09 -3.80 0.34
CA THR A 59 -4.83 -2.50 -0.25
C THR A 59 -3.36 -2.09 -0.12
N ASP A 60 -2.88 -1.39 -1.13
CA ASP A 60 -1.62 -0.65 -1.16
C ASP A 60 -1.70 0.70 -0.41
N LYS A 61 -2.87 1.10 0.12
CA LYS A 61 -3.00 2.33 0.92
C LYS A 61 -2.29 2.13 2.27
N ARG A 62 -1.13 2.77 2.44
CA ARG A 62 -0.32 2.65 3.65
C ARG A 62 0.03 4.06 4.18
N PRO A 63 -0.85 4.69 4.99
CA PRO A 63 -0.67 6.08 5.42
C PRO A 63 0.39 6.26 6.51
N TRP A 64 0.97 5.17 7.02
CA TRP A 64 1.99 5.20 8.08
C TRP A 64 3.35 5.64 7.53
N GLN A 65 4.12 6.36 8.35
CA GLN A 65 5.49 6.74 7.99
C GLN A 65 6.41 5.52 7.83
N ASP A 66 6.19 4.50 8.65
CA ASP A 66 6.89 3.21 8.66
C ASP A 66 6.13 2.14 7.85
N ALA A 67 5.51 2.51 6.73
CA ALA A 67 4.68 1.63 5.88
C ALA A 67 5.32 0.26 5.53
N ASP A 68 6.65 0.19 5.49
CA ASP A 68 7.41 -1.05 5.23
C ASP A 68 7.26 -2.11 6.31
N SER A 69 7.03 -1.68 7.55
CA SER A 69 6.84 -2.57 8.69
C SER A 69 5.54 -3.36 8.58
N TYR A 70 4.64 -2.97 7.66
CA TYR A 70 3.33 -3.57 7.45
C TYR A 70 3.27 -4.21 6.06
N PRO A 71 3.78 -5.44 5.87
CA PRO A 71 3.80 -6.12 4.58
C PRO A 71 2.41 -6.33 3.96
N GLN A 72 1.35 -6.28 4.76
CA GLN A 72 -0.03 -6.44 4.31
C GLN A 72 -0.93 -5.37 4.96
N ALA A 73 -1.77 -4.72 4.15
CA ALA A 73 -2.77 -3.78 4.63
C ALA A 73 -4.15 -4.08 4.04
N PHE A 74 -5.21 -3.72 4.76
CA PHE A 74 -6.59 -3.96 4.38
C PHE A 74 -7.44 -2.70 4.57
N THR A 75 -8.39 -2.48 3.65
CA THR A 75 -9.49 -1.54 3.85
C THR A 75 -10.46 -2.04 4.92
N LEU A 76 -11.15 -1.12 5.57
CA LEU A 76 -12.06 -1.41 6.68
C LEU A 76 -13.53 -1.15 6.31
N GLU A 77 -14.38 -2.09 6.68
CA GLU A 77 -15.84 -2.00 6.61
C GLU A 77 -16.47 -2.14 8.00
N ASN A 78 -17.71 -1.68 8.14
CA ASN A 78 -18.48 -1.78 9.39
C ASN A 78 -17.71 -1.29 10.62
N LEU A 79 -17.07 -0.12 10.49
CA LEU A 79 -16.32 0.49 11.58
C LEU A 79 -17.29 0.97 12.67
N GLU A 80 -17.13 0.41 13.87
CA GLU A 80 -17.92 0.68 15.05
C GLU A 80 -17.03 1.24 16.16
N PHE A 81 -17.59 2.11 17.00
CA PHE A 81 -16.88 2.76 18.09
C PHE A 81 -17.45 2.36 19.44
N CYS A 82 -16.61 2.44 20.48
CA CYS A 82 -17.03 2.24 21.85
C CYS A 82 -16.30 3.22 22.78
N LYS A 83 -16.84 3.42 23.97
CA LYS A 83 -16.12 4.11 25.04
C LYS A 83 -14.95 3.20 25.45
N PRO A 84 -13.69 3.69 25.45
CA PRO A 84 -12.56 2.80 25.61
C PRO A 84 -12.61 2.00 26.90
N PHE A 85 -12.42 0.69 26.79
CA PHE A 85 -12.33 -0.24 27.92
C PHE A 85 -10.97 -0.92 27.95
N GLU A 86 -10.48 -1.23 29.14
CA GLU A 86 -9.20 -1.90 29.31
C GLU A 86 -9.25 -3.34 28.79
N ILE A 87 -8.32 -3.72 27.91
CA ILE A 87 -8.27 -5.07 27.34
C ILE A 87 -7.89 -6.14 28.37
N ASN A 88 -7.44 -5.72 29.56
CA ASN A 88 -7.11 -6.58 30.70
C ASN A 88 -8.31 -7.40 31.20
N ILE A 89 -9.54 -7.12 30.75
CA ILE A 89 -10.71 -8.02 30.97
C ILE A 89 -10.42 -9.46 30.51
N LEU A 90 -9.55 -9.64 29.51
CA LEU A 90 -9.15 -10.95 29.00
C LEU A 90 -8.27 -11.76 29.96
N SER A 91 -7.71 -11.14 31.01
CA SER A 91 -6.94 -11.87 32.03
C SER A 91 -7.78 -12.92 32.76
N SER A 92 -9.09 -12.67 32.91
CA SER A 92 -10.04 -13.58 33.55
C SER A 92 -10.21 -14.92 32.81
N VAL A 93 -9.97 -14.93 31.49
CA VAL A 93 -10.16 -16.11 30.62
C VAL A 93 -8.84 -16.63 30.03
N GLY A 94 -7.83 -15.76 29.88
CA GLY A 94 -6.53 -16.11 29.31
C GLY A 94 -5.48 -16.57 30.30
N GLY A 95 -5.75 -16.49 31.61
CA GLY A 95 -4.81 -16.89 32.66
C GLY A 95 -3.58 -15.97 32.74
N GLN A 96 -2.51 -16.47 33.35
CA GLN A 96 -1.29 -15.70 33.65
C GLN A 96 -0.60 -15.11 32.41
N HIS A 97 -0.73 -15.75 31.25
CA HIS A 97 -0.07 -15.35 29.99
C HIS A 97 -1.05 -14.83 28.92
N TRP A 98 -2.20 -14.29 29.34
CA TRP A 98 -3.26 -13.80 28.44
C TRP A 98 -2.76 -12.76 27.42
N ASN A 99 -1.80 -11.92 27.82
CA ASN A 99 -1.23 -10.86 26.99
C ASN A 99 -0.50 -11.44 25.76
N LEU A 100 0.32 -12.47 25.95
CA LEU A 100 1.02 -13.17 24.86
C LEU A 100 0.02 -13.93 23.97
N LYS A 101 -1.00 -14.53 24.59
CA LYS A 101 -2.04 -15.30 23.89
C LYS A 101 -2.87 -14.43 22.94
N TYR A 102 -3.23 -13.21 23.33
CA TYR A 102 -4.21 -12.40 22.60
C TYR A 102 -3.68 -11.12 21.95
N LEU A 103 -2.58 -10.53 22.44
CA LEU A 103 -2.09 -9.24 21.93
C LEU A 103 -0.88 -9.37 20.99
N GLN A 104 -0.27 -10.55 20.89
CA GLN A 104 0.92 -10.75 20.06
C GLN A 104 0.56 -10.97 18.58
N GLY A 105 0.93 -10.03 17.72
CA GLY A 105 0.95 -10.22 16.25
C GLY A 105 -0.41 -10.44 15.59
N ALA A 106 -1.50 -9.91 16.17
CA ALA A 106 -2.87 -10.01 15.64
C ALA A 106 -3.31 -11.44 15.22
N LYS A 107 -2.96 -12.43 16.06
CA LYS A 107 -3.36 -13.82 15.86
C LYS A 107 -4.88 -13.98 15.97
N ALA A 108 -5.42 -15.00 15.29
CA ALA A 108 -6.83 -15.38 15.41
C ALA A 108 -7.12 -15.87 16.84
N ILE A 109 -8.19 -15.34 17.44
CA ILE A 109 -8.68 -15.76 18.75
C ILE A 109 -9.66 -16.91 18.53
N ASN A 110 -9.28 -18.11 18.97
CA ASN A 110 -10.10 -19.32 18.84
C ASN A 110 -10.87 -19.65 20.14
N ASP A 111 -10.64 -18.91 21.23
CA ASP A 111 -11.24 -19.15 22.54
C ASP A 111 -12.64 -18.52 22.65
N PRO A 112 -13.74 -19.31 22.68
CA PRO A 112 -15.09 -18.77 22.66
C PRO A 112 -15.41 -17.86 23.84
N ASN A 113 -14.82 -18.11 25.02
CA ASN A 113 -15.06 -17.28 26.21
C ASN A 113 -14.40 -15.90 26.06
N ALA A 114 -13.22 -15.85 25.45
CA ALA A 114 -12.56 -14.58 25.14
C ALA A 114 -13.34 -13.77 24.11
N LEU A 115 -13.92 -14.44 23.11
CA LEU A 115 -14.77 -13.80 22.11
C LEU A 115 -16.03 -13.20 22.73
N ASP A 116 -16.72 -13.94 23.59
CA ASP A 116 -17.93 -13.49 24.28
C ASP A 116 -17.64 -12.30 25.21
N VAL A 117 -16.56 -12.37 25.99
CA VAL A 117 -16.15 -11.26 26.88
C VAL A 117 -15.84 -9.99 26.07
N LEU A 118 -15.12 -10.11 24.94
CA LEU A 118 -14.83 -8.97 24.08
C LEU A 118 -16.08 -8.35 23.47
N ASP A 119 -16.95 -9.17 22.89
CA ASP A 119 -18.15 -8.71 22.21
C ASP A 119 -19.15 -8.08 23.20
N ARG A 120 -19.33 -8.69 24.36
CA ARG A 120 -20.17 -8.16 25.44
C ARG A 120 -19.66 -6.82 25.94
N CYS A 121 -18.38 -6.72 26.30
CA CYS A 121 -17.81 -5.47 26.81
C CYS A 121 -17.86 -4.36 25.75
N PHE A 122 -17.62 -4.67 24.48
CA PHE A 122 -17.72 -3.70 23.40
C PHE A 122 -19.17 -3.21 23.20
N SER A 123 -20.14 -4.14 23.19
CA SER A 123 -21.55 -3.85 22.96
C SER A 123 -22.19 -3.04 24.09
N GLU A 124 -21.79 -3.27 25.34
CA GLU A 124 -22.27 -2.53 26.52
C GLU A 124 -21.89 -1.03 26.48
N VAL A 125 -20.80 -0.68 25.80
CA VAL A 125 -20.23 0.67 25.80
C VAL A 125 -20.13 1.29 24.41
N LYS A 126 -20.97 0.84 23.46
CA LYS A 126 -20.98 1.30 22.07
C LYS A 126 -21.27 2.81 21.96
N LEU A 127 -20.60 3.45 21.01
CA LEU A 127 -20.75 4.87 20.68
C LEU A 127 -21.04 5.05 19.19
N ASP A 128 -21.77 6.12 18.86
CA ASP A 128 -22.02 6.52 17.47
C ASP A 128 -20.83 7.24 16.82
N LYS A 129 -19.86 7.70 17.62
CA LYS A 129 -18.72 8.53 17.20
C LYS A 129 -17.42 8.04 17.82
N PRO A 130 -16.27 8.27 17.17
CA PRO A 130 -14.97 7.89 17.72
C PRO A 130 -14.72 8.61 19.04
N TYR A 131 -14.22 7.87 20.03
CA TYR A 131 -13.79 8.45 21.29
C TYR A 131 -12.50 9.24 21.10
N ILE A 132 -12.43 10.42 21.72
CA ILE A 132 -11.25 11.29 21.69
C ILE A 132 -10.50 11.13 23.01
N PHE A 133 -9.31 10.51 22.97
CA PHE A 133 -8.42 10.46 24.14
C PHE A 133 -7.97 11.87 24.56
N GLU A 134 -8.04 12.18 25.85
CA GLU A 134 -7.82 13.56 26.36
C GLU A 134 -6.38 14.08 26.14
N THR A 135 -5.42 13.19 25.93
CA THR A 135 -4.01 13.49 25.65
C THR A 135 -3.80 14.27 24.33
N THR A 136 -4.82 14.37 23.47
CA THR A 136 -4.75 15.05 22.16
C THR A 136 -4.60 16.58 22.25
N ARG A 137 -4.66 17.20 23.45
CA ARG A 137 -4.57 18.67 23.60
C ARG A 137 -3.15 19.25 23.69
N HIS A 138 -2.07 18.46 23.71
CA HIS A 138 -0.72 18.99 23.99
C HIS A 138 0.42 18.62 23.03
N PHE A 139 0.18 17.91 21.93
CA PHE A 139 1.26 17.60 20.97
C PHE A 139 1.29 18.60 19.81
N ILE A 140 1.82 19.79 20.08
CA ILE A 140 2.45 20.66 19.08
C ILE A 140 3.94 20.71 19.47
N PHE A 141 4.77 20.06 18.66
CA PHE A 141 6.25 20.09 18.66
C PHE A 141 6.95 19.88 20.02
N ASP A 142 7.40 18.64 20.25
CA ASP A 142 8.80 18.39 20.65
C ASP A 142 9.14 16.91 20.44
N PHE A 143 10.12 16.65 19.56
CA PHE A 143 10.79 15.37 19.43
C PHE A 143 11.86 15.31 20.52
N GLU A 144 11.55 14.68 21.64
CA GLU A 144 12.56 14.06 22.49
C GLU A 144 12.27 12.55 22.53
N GLU A 145 13.08 11.79 21.79
CA GLU A 145 13.30 10.37 22.06
C GLU A 145 13.80 10.24 23.49
N VAL A 146 12.94 9.75 24.37
CA VAL A 146 13.38 9.13 25.61
C VAL A 146 13.12 7.64 25.49
N ASP A 147 14.16 6.94 25.05
CA ASP A 147 14.34 5.52 25.28
C ASP A 147 14.12 5.25 26.78
N SER A 148 13.03 4.55 27.06
CA SER A 148 12.87 3.79 28.29
C SER A 148 12.27 2.45 27.90
N ASP A 149 13.18 1.55 27.53
CA ASP A 149 13.05 0.13 27.82
C ASP A 149 12.89 0.00 29.35
N GLU A 150 11.66 0.13 29.85
CA GLU A 150 11.29 -0.50 31.10
C GLU A 150 11.12 -1.99 30.80
N ASP A 151 12.19 -2.70 31.13
CA ASP A 151 12.33 -4.14 31.20
C ASP A 151 11.02 -4.84 31.58
N ILE A 152 10.65 -5.79 30.73
CA ILE A 152 9.79 -6.90 31.12
C ILE A 152 10.60 -7.68 32.14
N GLU A 153 10.26 -7.59 33.44
CA GLU A 153 10.74 -8.56 34.43
C GLU A 153 10.20 -9.95 34.04
N LEU A 154 10.96 -10.63 33.19
CA LEU A 154 10.81 -12.03 32.84
C LEU A 154 11.30 -12.84 34.05
N GLY A 155 10.36 -13.23 34.90
CA GLY A 155 10.62 -14.29 35.88
C GLY A 155 11.11 -15.55 35.16
N ASP A 156 12.27 -16.04 35.60
CA ASP A 156 12.96 -17.29 35.25
C ASP A 156 12.80 -17.83 33.82
N HIS A 157 13.76 -17.44 32.97
CA HIS A 157 13.96 -17.84 31.57
C HIS A 157 14.20 -19.34 31.28
N ALA A 158 14.17 -20.22 32.29
CA ALA A 158 14.47 -21.64 32.08
C ALA A 158 13.23 -22.48 31.72
N GLU A 159 12.06 -22.19 32.28
CA GLU A 159 10.83 -22.95 32.02
C GLU A 159 10.09 -22.45 30.75
N ILE A 160 10.39 -21.24 30.30
CA ILE A 160 9.78 -20.60 29.11
C ILE A 160 10.26 -21.24 27.79
N ALA A 161 11.40 -21.93 27.78
CA ALA A 161 11.98 -22.51 26.56
C ALA A 161 11.26 -23.78 26.08
N GLU A 162 10.61 -24.54 26.96
CA GLU A 162 9.96 -25.80 26.60
C GLU A 162 8.55 -25.61 26.01
N ASP A 163 7.81 -24.57 26.43
CA ASP A 163 6.48 -24.24 25.87
C ASP A 163 6.55 -23.35 24.60
N LEU A 164 7.73 -22.83 24.24
CA LEU A 164 7.97 -21.99 23.05
C LEU A 164 8.41 -22.77 21.79
N SER A 165 8.28 -24.10 21.80
CA SER A 165 8.79 -24.95 20.70
C SER A 165 7.95 -24.94 19.41
N GLU A 166 6.83 -24.21 19.34
CA GLU A 166 5.88 -24.32 18.21
C GLU A 166 5.94 -23.23 17.13
N SER A 167 6.98 -22.39 17.07
CA SER A 167 7.15 -21.53 15.89
C SER A 167 8.57 -21.55 15.35
N LYS A 168 9.08 -22.76 15.05
CA LYS A 168 10.17 -22.88 14.08
C LYS A 168 9.64 -22.38 12.73
N LEU A 169 10.32 -21.39 12.14
CA LEU A 169 10.01 -20.92 10.80
C LEU A 169 10.03 -22.11 9.84
N ASN A 170 8.90 -22.35 9.17
CA ASN A 170 8.80 -23.44 8.21
C ASN A 170 9.42 -22.98 6.88
N ILE A 171 10.55 -23.57 6.51
CA ILE A 171 11.33 -23.18 5.32
C ILE A 171 10.93 -24.04 4.12
N MET A 172 10.41 -23.39 3.08
CA MET A 172 10.02 -24.05 1.83
C MET A 172 11.21 -24.52 1.02
N GLY A 173 12.31 -23.77 1.04
CA GLY A 173 13.44 -24.04 0.18
C GLY A 173 14.48 -22.94 0.18
N THR A 174 15.53 -23.18 -0.59
CA THR A 174 16.62 -22.24 -0.82
C THR A 174 16.62 -21.77 -2.27
N PHE A 175 16.88 -20.49 -2.45
CA PHE A 175 16.85 -19.79 -3.73
C PHE A 175 18.15 -19.00 -3.91
N LEU A 176 18.53 -18.77 -5.16
CA LEU A 176 19.64 -17.92 -5.56
C LEU A 176 19.06 -16.68 -6.23
N THR A 177 19.35 -15.49 -5.70
CA THR A 177 19.00 -14.25 -6.40
C THR A 177 19.90 -14.12 -7.62
N ILE A 178 19.29 -14.00 -8.80
CA ILE A 178 19.97 -13.77 -10.08
C ILE A 178 19.62 -12.39 -10.60
N LYS A 179 20.51 -11.79 -11.39
CA LYS A 179 20.27 -10.47 -11.98
C LYS A 179 19.40 -10.59 -13.22
N PHE A 180 18.55 -9.59 -13.43
CA PHE A 180 17.91 -9.38 -14.73
C PHE A 180 18.97 -8.96 -15.76
N ARG A 181 18.71 -9.24 -17.04
CA ARG A 181 19.63 -8.83 -18.12
C ARG A 181 19.54 -7.34 -18.41
N SER A 182 18.32 -6.83 -18.53
CA SER A 182 17.97 -5.41 -18.68
C SER A 182 16.47 -5.23 -18.37
N GLU A 183 15.93 -4.04 -18.58
CA GLU A 183 14.50 -3.72 -18.44
C GLU A 183 13.68 -4.50 -19.48
N GLN A 184 13.99 -4.30 -20.77
CA GLN A 184 13.20 -4.75 -21.93
C GLN A 184 13.64 -6.09 -22.56
N HIS A 185 14.52 -6.86 -21.92
CA HIS A 185 14.97 -8.12 -22.51
C HIS A 185 13.80 -9.12 -22.61
N ALA A 186 13.53 -9.65 -23.80
CA ALA A 186 12.32 -10.44 -24.12
C ALA A 186 12.05 -11.74 -23.31
N VAL A 187 12.91 -12.13 -22.37
CA VAL A 187 12.78 -13.40 -21.62
C VAL A 187 13.26 -13.22 -20.18
N SER A 188 14.36 -12.49 -19.98
CA SER A 188 14.95 -12.21 -18.66
C SER A 188 14.97 -10.71 -18.36
N GLY A 189 14.00 -9.99 -18.91
CA GLY A 189 13.80 -8.56 -18.70
C GLY A 189 12.89 -8.30 -17.51
N LEU A 190 13.21 -7.28 -16.72
CA LEU A 190 12.39 -6.92 -15.55
C LEU A 190 10.97 -6.52 -15.98
N GLU A 191 10.83 -5.63 -16.95
CA GLU A 191 9.53 -5.17 -17.46
C GLU A 191 8.71 -6.34 -18.02
N THR A 192 9.34 -7.19 -18.84
CA THR A 192 8.68 -8.34 -19.47
C THR A 192 8.12 -9.30 -18.43
N LEU A 193 8.96 -9.74 -17.49
CA LEU A 193 8.56 -10.72 -16.47
C LEU A 193 7.54 -10.13 -15.48
N VAL A 194 7.68 -8.85 -15.12
CA VAL A 194 6.72 -8.22 -14.21
C VAL A 194 5.37 -8.04 -14.88
N ASN A 195 5.31 -7.56 -16.13
CA ASN A 195 4.04 -7.40 -16.84
C ASN A 195 3.31 -8.75 -17.03
N GLU A 196 4.03 -9.83 -17.35
CA GLU A 196 3.44 -11.17 -17.52
C GLU A 196 2.85 -11.75 -16.23
N ASN A 197 3.38 -11.35 -15.06
CA ASN A 197 3.02 -11.92 -13.76
C ASN A 197 2.50 -10.86 -12.77
N PHE A 198 2.04 -9.70 -13.27
CA PHE A 198 1.80 -8.52 -12.44
C PHE A 198 0.83 -8.79 -11.28
N TYR A 199 -0.33 -9.38 -11.57
CA TYR A 199 -1.37 -9.66 -10.58
C TYR A 199 -1.01 -10.81 -9.63
N GLU A 200 -0.04 -11.66 -9.98
CA GLU A 200 0.49 -12.69 -9.07
C GLU A 200 1.58 -12.13 -8.15
N LEU A 201 2.34 -11.14 -8.63
CA LEU A 201 3.42 -10.49 -7.89
C LEU A 201 2.91 -9.47 -6.87
N PHE A 202 1.85 -8.73 -7.21
CA PHE A 202 1.32 -7.63 -6.39
C PHE A 202 -0.11 -7.93 -5.92
N ASP A 203 -0.21 -8.57 -4.77
CA ASP A 203 -1.48 -8.87 -4.08
C ASP A 203 -2.29 -7.61 -3.73
N ASP A 204 -1.59 -6.49 -3.49
CA ASP A 204 -2.21 -5.19 -3.27
C ASP A 204 -2.97 -4.64 -4.51
N PHE A 205 -2.74 -5.20 -5.71
CA PHE A 205 -3.39 -4.79 -6.96
C PHE A 205 -4.23 -5.93 -7.55
N PRO A 206 -5.40 -6.26 -6.98
CA PRO A 206 -6.20 -7.36 -7.49
C PRO A 206 -6.80 -7.01 -8.87
N GLU A 207 -6.80 -7.98 -9.79
CA GLU A 207 -7.18 -7.80 -11.20
C GLU A 207 -8.62 -7.29 -11.37
N ASN A 208 -9.51 -7.66 -10.44
CA ASN A 208 -10.91 -7.23 -10.45
C ASN A 208 -11.11 -5.75 -10.10
N ARG A 209 -10.13 -5.07 -9.49
CA ARG A 209 -10.17 -3.64 -9.12
C ARG A 209 -9.08 -2.81 -9.75
N THR A 210 -8.30 -3.41 -10.64
CA THR A 210 -7.21 -2.72 -11.32
C THR A 210 -7.22 -3.00 -12.82
N LEU A 211 -6.65 -2.07 -13.58
CA LEU A 211 -6.48 -2.18 -15.03
C LEU A 211 -5.06 -1.76 -15.38
N LEU A 212 -4.19 -2.74 -15.63
CA LEU A 212 -2.87 -2.52 -16.18
C LEU A 212 -2.93 -2.36 -17.70
N ILE A 213 -2.37 -1.26 -18.22
CA ILE A 213 -2.16 -0.98 -19.64
C ILE A 213 -0.66 -0.89 -19.86
N SER A 214 -0.05 -1.99 -20.32
CA SER A 214 1.41 -2.13 -20.49
C SER A 214 1.97 -1.60 -21.81
N ASP A 215 1.14 -1.06 -22.71
CA ASP A 215 1.63 -0.48 -23.97
C ASP A 215 2.08 0.97 -23.76
N ASN A 216 3.39 1.12 -23.52
CA ASN A 216 4.05 2.40 -23.30
C ASN A 216 3.76 3.44 -24.39
N ARG A 217 3.62 3.05 -25.66
CA ARG A 217 3.53 4.01 -26.78
C ARG A 217 2.24 4.81 -26.78
N MET A 218 1.21 4.34 -26.07
CA MET A 218 -0.06 5.05 -25.98
C MET A 218 0.10 6.37 -25.22
N PHE A 219 0.93 6.46 -24.18
CA PHE A 219 0.87 7.57 -23.21
C PHE A 219 2.07 8.53 -23.31
N LYS A 220 2.22 9.21 -24.45
CA LYS A 220 3.24 10.26 -24.59
C LYS A 220 2.79 11.59 -23.96
N THR A 221 3.64 12.20 -23.13
CA THR A 221 3.38 13.55 -22.60
C THR A 221 3.63 14.63 -23.65
N ALA A 222 2.85 15.71 -23.61
CA ALA A 222 3.03 16.84 -24.51
C ALA A 222 4.33 17.58 -24.17
N GLY A 223 5.19 17.82 -25.16
CA GLY A 223 6.40 18.62 -24.99
C GLY A 223 6.09 20.11 -24.96
N ILE A 224 6.84 20.89 -24.16
CA ILE A 224 6.77 22.35 -24.19
C ILE A 224 7.34 22.86 -25.52
N THR A 225 6.58 23.69 -26.23
CA THR A 225 7.07 24.47 -27.38
C THR A 225 7.58 25.83 -26.90
N SER A 226 8.81 26.18 -27.28
CA SER A 226 9.42 27.49 -27.03
C SER A 226 8.66 28.61 -27.74
N THR A 227 8.87 29.88 -27.36
CA THR A 227 8.33 31.09 -28.02
C THR A 227 8.69 31.21 -29.50
N LYS A 228 9.63 30.39 -29.99
CA LYS A 228 9.99 30.25 -31.42
C LYS A 228 9.33 29.06 -32.12
N ASN A 229 8.33 28.41 -31.52
CA ASN A 229 7.69 27.18 -32.01
C ASN A 229 8.63 25.96 -32.14
N GLU A 230 9.82 26.03 -31.53
CA GLU A 230 10.74 24.90 -31.42
C GLU A 230 10.33 24.01 -30.24
N ARG A 231 10.18 22.70 -30.47
CA ARG A 231 9.95 21.75 -29.37
C ARG A 231 11.18 21.71 -28.48
N VAL A 232 11.01 21.97 -27.18
CA VAL A 232 12.09 21.80 -26.20
C VAL A 232 12.38 20.31 -26.06
N SER A 233 13.52 19.89 -26.58
CA SER A 233 14.05 18.53 -26.45
C SER A 233 14.22 18.17 -24.97
N GLY A 234 13.68 17.03 -24.54
CA GLY A 234 13.87 16.49 -23.18
C GLY A 234 12.67 16.60 -22.24
N VAL A 235 11.60 17.30 -22.64
CA VAL A 235 10.40 17.52 -21.80
C VAL A 235 9.33 16.44 -21.96
N SER A 236 9.25 15.77 -23.11
CA SER A 236 8.29 14.67 -23.31
C SER A 236 8.82 13.37 -22.71
N GLY A 237 8.09 12.77 -21.78
CA GLY A 237 8.30 11.42 -21.27
C GLY A 237 7.21 10.47 -21.76
N ILE A 238 7.49 9.18 -21.66
CA ILE A 238 6.54 8.09 -21.91
C ILE A 238 6.67 7.15 -20.70
N PRO A 239 5.64 6.97 -19.86
CA PRO A 239 5.69 5.95 -18.83
C PRO A 239 5.65 4.57 -19.49
N ASP A 240 6.28 3.58 -18.87
CA ASP A 240 6.29 2.23 -19.42
C ASP A 240 4.93 1.55 -19.32
N ALA A 241 4.16 1.83 -18.26
CA ALA A 241 2.80 1.36 -18.14
C ALA A 241 1.90 2.33 -17.37
N LEU A 242 0.60 2.18 -17.58
CA LEU A 242 -0.44 2.89 -16.84
C LEU A 242 -1.27 1.87 -16.06
N LEU A 243 -1.42 2.06 -14.75
CA LEU A 243 -2.30 1.24 -13.92
C LEU A 243 -3.42 2.11 -13.35
N VAL A 244 -4.67 1.78 -13.69
CA VAL A 244 -5.85 2.41 -13.10
C VAL A 244 -6.32 1.54 -11.94
N ARG A 245 -6.28 2.07 -10.71
CA ARG A 245 -6.83 1.42 -9.52
C ARG A 245 -8.22 1.99 -9.22
N PHE A 246 -9.15 1.12 -8.85
CA PHE A 246 -10.49 1.46 -8.42
C PHE A 246 -10.69 1.11 -6.94
N ASP A 247 -11.15 2.08 -6.15
CA ASP A 247 -11.58 1.89 -4.77
C ASP A 247 -12.83 2.71 -4.48
N LYS A 248 -13.94 2.04 -4.18
CA LYS A 248 -15.20 2.72 -3.87
C LYS A 248 -15.14 3.53 -2.55
N GLY A 249 -14.24 3.19 -1.64
CA GLY A 249 -14.12 3.83 -0.33
C GLY A 249 -13.45 5.20 -0.35
N ASP A 250 -12.68 5.49 -1.40
CA ASP A 250 -11.87 6.70 -1.50
C ASP A 250 -12.68 7.92 -1.99
N SER A 251 -12.24 9.11 -1.60
CA SER A 251 -12.86 10.38 -2.00
C SER A 251 -12.79 10.60 -3.52
N CYS A 252 -11.73 10.10 -4.16
CA CYS A 252 -11.59 9.96 -5.59
C CYS A 252 -11.49 8.46 -5.89
N PRO A 253 -12.56 7.82 -6.40
CA PRO A 253 -12.60 6.36 -6.52
C PRO A 253 -11.58 5.75 -7.49
N PHE A 254 -10.94 6.58 -8.32
CA PHE A 254 -9.90 6.17 -9.23
C PHE A 254 -8.57 6.79 -8.83
N GLN A 255 -7.52 5.98 -8.93
CA GLN A 255 -6.14 6.43 -8.82
C GLN A 255 -5.40 6.06 -10.11
N ILE A 256 -4.67 7.02 -10.66
CA ILE A 256 -3.82 6.80 -11.83
C ILE A 256 -2.39 6.55 -11.37
N ASN A 257 -1.89 5.35 -11.63
CA ASN A 257 -0.52 4.94 -11.33
C ASN A 257 0.30 4.97 -12.62
N LEU A 258 1.33 5.81 -12.67
CA LEU A 258 2.31 5.91 -13.75
C LEU A 258 3.47 4.98 -13.40
N ILE A 259 3.59 3.85 -14.09
CA ILE A 259 4.61 2.83 -13.80
C ILE A 259 5.85 3.08 -14.66
N GLU A 260 7.00 3.05 -14.01
CA GLU A 260 8.32 3.03 -14.65
C GLU A 260 9.07 1.77 -14.21
N TYR A 261 9.63 1.04 -15.18
CA TYR A 261 10.44 -0.14 -14.96
C TYR A 261 11.92 0.20 -15.11
N GLU A 262 12.68 0.04 -14.04
CA GLU A 262 14.12 0.32 -14.06
C GLU A 262 14.93 -0.89 -13.61
N CYS A 263 16.11 -1.05 -14.17
CA CYS A 263 16.94 -2.20 -13.83
C CYS A 263 18.43 -1.83 -13.84
N TYR A 264 19.13 -2.09 -12.74
CA TYR A 264 20.59 -2.05 -12.80
C TYR A 264 21.14 -3.22 -13.61
N GLY A 265 20.55 -4.40 -13.42
CA GLY A 265 20.78 -5.59 -14.24
C GLY A 265 22.23 -6.07 -14.21
N GLU A 266 22.61 -6.85 -15.22
CA GLU A 266 23.98 -7.36 -15.36
C GLU A 266 25.01 -6.26 -15.64
N THR A 267 24.58 -5.16 -16.27
CA THR A 267 25.47 -4.13 -16.79
C THR A 267 25.95 -3.14 -15.72
N ARG A 268 25.11 -2.80 -14.72
CA ARG A 268 25.43 -1.79 -13.70
C ARG A 268 25.71 -2.47 -12.35
N SER A 269 26.90 -3.02 -12.20
CA SER A 269 27.31 -3.76 -10.99
C SER A 269 27.95 -2.90 -9.90
N LYS A 270 28.63 -1.80 -10.26
CA LYS A 270 29.35 -0.95 -9.31
C LYS A 270 28.43 0.09 -8.68
N SER A 271 28.63 0.38 -7.40
CA SER A 271 27.83 1.37 -6.66
C SER A 271 27.84 2.76 -7.30
N VAL A 272 28.97 3.18 -7.89
CA VAL A 272 29.09 4.48 -8.58
C VAL A 272 28.20 4.53 -9.83
N ASP A 273 28.15 3.45 -10.61
CA ASP A 273 27.33 3.38 -11.82
C ASP A 273 25.84 3.40 -11.45
N LYS A 274 25.46 2.67 -10.40
CA LYS A 274 24.10 2.69 -9.86
C LYS A 274 23.69 4.08 -9.36
N PHE A 275 24.57 4.75 -8.62
CA PHE A 275 24.35 6.11 -8.11
C PHE A 275 24.18 7.12 -9.25
N ASN A 276 25.06 7.07 -10.25
CA ASN A 276 24.98 7.95 -11.42
C ASN A 276 23.72 7.69 -12.23
N TYR A 277 23.32 6.44 -12.39
CA TYR A 277 22.09 6.07 -13.09
C TYR A 277 20.84 6.54 -12.34
N LEU A 278 20.78 6.33 -11.02
CA LEU A 278 19.67 6.78 -10.18
C LEU A 278 19.46 8.29 -10.28
N ASN A 279 20.53 9.07 -10.10
CA ASN A 279 20.45 10.53 -10.06
C ASN A 279 20.41 11.18 -11.46
N GLY A 280 21.04 10.55 -12.46
CA GLY A 280 21.12 11.08 -13.82
C GLY A 280 20.00 10.63 -14.74
N HIS A 281 19.32 9.53 -14.43
CA HIS A 281 18.28 8.94 -15.27
C HIS A 281 16.96 8.77 -14.54
N ILE A 282 16.93 7.90 -13.52
CA ILE A 282 15.68 7.47 -12.85
C ILE A 282 14.96 8.67 -12.22
N ILE A 283 15.61 9.40 -11.31
CA ILE A 283 14.99 10.55 -10.63
C ILE A 283 14.49 11.60 -11.63
N PRO A 284 15.32 12.08 -12.60
CA PRO A 284 14.85 13.00 -13.62
C PRO A 284 13.64 12.49 -14.43
N GLN A 285 13.57 11.19 -14.74
CA GLN A 285 12.45 10.59 -15.46
C GLN A 285 11.16 10.66 -14.64
N LEU A 286 11.19 10.21 -13.39
CA LEU A 286 10.04 10.25 -12.49
C LEU A 286 9.55 11.68 -12.23
N MET A 287 10.47 12.64 -12.10
CA MET A 287 10.14 14.07 -11.99
C MET A 287 9.42 14.61 -13.23
N ARG A 288 9.77 14.16 -14.44
CA ARG A 288 9.06 14.57 -15.67
C ARG A 288 7.61 14.11 -15.67
N PHE A 289 7.34 12.90 -15.18
CA PHE A 289 5.97 12.40 -15.06
C PHE A 289 5.19 13.20 -14.02
N ALA A 290 5.75 13.37 -12.82
CA ALA A 290 5.09 14.12 -11.75
C ALA A 290 4.83 15.59 -12.16
N SER A 291 5.79 16.24 -12.84
CA SER A 291 5.62 17.62 -13.28
C SER A 291 4.55 17.80 -14.34
N THR A 292 4.37 16.84 -15.27
CA THR A 292 3.37 16.92 -16.36
C THR A 292 1.95 17.19 -15.86
N PHE A 293 1.59 16.62 -14.71
CA PHE A 293 0.26 16.75 -14.11
C PHE A 293 0.21 17.75 -12.94
N SER A 294 1.37 18.27 -12.54
CA SER A 294 1.49 19.28 -11.50
C SER A 294 0.85 20.61 -11.90
N VAL A 295 0.33 21.35 -10.91
CA VAL A 295 -0.18 22.74 -11.07
C VAL A 295 0.89 23.73 -11.56
N VAL A 296 2.16 23.36 -11.49
CA VAL A 296 3.28 24.18 -11.98
C VAL A 296 3.36 24.17 -13.52
N THR A 297 2.78 23.16 -14.16
CA THR A 297 2.71 23.07 -15.62
C THR A 297 1.62 23.99 -16.16
N ASP A 298 1.83 24.52 -17.37
CA ASP A 298 0.84 25.33 -18.09
C ASP A 298 -0.51 24.62 -18.14
N GLY A 299 -1.55 25.31 -17.67
CA GLY A 299 -2.88 24.73 -17.50
C GLY A 299 -3.48 24.19 -18.79
N ALA A 300 -3.22 24.84 -19.94
CA ALA A 300 -3.75 24.40 -21.22
C ALA A 300 -3.04 23.12 -21.71
N ILE A 301 -1.72 23.05 -21.56
CA ILE A 301 -0.93 21.85 -21.90
C ILE A 301 -1.36 20.67 -21.02
N ARG A 302 -1.53 20.93 -19.72
CA ARG A 302 -1.97 19.92 -18.76
C ARG A 302 -3.37 19.42 -19.09
N ASP A 303 -4.34 20.32 -19.28
CA ASP A 303 -5.73 19.96 -19.62
C ASP A 303 -5.83 19.16 -20.92
N GLN A 304 -5.03 19.55 -21.93
CA GLN A 304 -4.96 18.80 -23.19
C GLN A 304 -4.39 17.39 -22.97
N THR A 305 -3.34 17.26 -22.16
CA THR A 305 -2.72 15.96 -21.84
C THR A 305 -3.69 15.06 -21.08
N VAL A 306 -4.36 15.59 -20.05
CA VAL A 306 -5.37 14.87 -19.26
C VAL A 306 -6.51 14.36 -20.14
N ARG A 307 -7.08 15.22 -21.00
CA ARG A 307 -8.15 14.81 -21.93
C ARG A 307 -7.68 13.75 -22.91
N ALA A 308 -6.50 13.92 -23.49
CA ALA A 308 -5.95 12.98 -24.46
C ALA A 308 -5.67 11.61 -23.84
N TRP A 309 -5.14 11.57 -22.61
CA TRP A 309 -4.86 10.32 -21.91
C TRP A 309 -6.12 9.65 -21.40
N THR A 310 -7.08 10.42 -20.90
CA THR A 310 -8.41 9.92 -20.51
C THR A 310 -9.09 9.24 -21.68
N GLN A 311 -9.08 9.87 -22.87
CA GLN A 311 -9.66 9.26 -24.06
C GLN A 311 -8.95 7.95 -24.45
N LYS A 312 -7.61 7.89 -24.36
CA LYS A 312 -6.87 6.65 -24.65
C LYS A 312 -7.19 5.51 -23.68
N VAL A 313 -7.38 5.82 -22.40
CA VAL A 313 -7.84 4.81 -21.42
C VAL A 313 -9.23 4.31 -21.79
N ILE A 314 -10.15 5.21 -22.14
CA ILE A 314 -11.50 4.85 -22.58
C ILE A 314 -11.47 3.99 -23.85
N ASP A 315 -10.68 4.39 -24.85
CA ASP A 315 -10.54 3.64 -26.11
C ASP A 315 -9.98 2.24 -25.85
N TYR A 316 -9.01 2.12 -24.94
CA TYR A 316 -8.49 0.82 -24.51
C TYR A 316 -9.57 -0.03 -23.83
N VAL A 317 -10.33 0.54 -22.89
CA VAL A 317 -11.41 -0.17 -22.19
C VAL A 317 -12.42 -0.72 -23.20
N TYR A 318 -12.90 0.10 -24.13
CA TYR A 318 -13.90 -0.31 -25.14
C TYR A 318 -13.32 -1.11 -26.31
N SER A 319 -12.00 -1.35 -26.36
CA SER A 319 -11.38 -2.24 -27.35
C SER A 319 -11.48 -3.73 -26.96
N ASN A 320 -11.82 -4.02 -25.71
CA ASN A 320 -11.89 -5.36 -25.16
C ASN A 320 -13.17 -5.53 -24.32
N ASP A 321 -14.03 -6.49 -24.69
CA ASP A 321 -15.32 -6.72 -24.04
C ASP A 321 -15.18 -7.10 -22.56
N ASP A 322 -14.19 -7.92 -22.20
CA ASP A 322 -13.95 -8.34 -20.81
C ASP A 322 -13.55 -7.14 -19.92
N VAL A 323 -12.69 -6.27 -20.47
CA VAL A 323 -12.28 -5.03 -19.78
C VAL A 323 -13.46 -4.07 -19.67
N THR A 324 -14.29 -3.98 -20.72
CA THR A 324 -15.50 -3.16 -20.73
C THR A 324 -16.46 -3.60 -19.62
N GLU A 325 -16.72 -4.90 -19.50
CA GLU A 325 -17.60 -5.44 -18.45
C GLU A 325 -17.05 -5.14 -17.06
N LYS A 326 -15.74 -5.37 -16.85
CA LYS A 326 -15.05 -5.07 -15.59
C LYS A 326 -15.21 -3.60 -15.16
N VAL A 327 -14.83 -2.68 -16.04
CA VAL A 327 -14.85 -1.23 -15.73
C VAL A 327 -16.30 -0.72 -15.60
N SER A 328 -17.22 -1.23 -16.42
CA SER A 328 -18.65 -0.93 -16.28
C SER A 328 -19.20 -1.40 -14.93
N GLY A 329 -18.73 -2.56 -14.44
CA GLY A 329 -18.99 -3.05 -13.09
C GLY A 329 -18.59 -2.05 -12.01
N TRP A 330 -17.39 -1.46 -12.11
CA TRP A 330 -16.92 -0.43 -11.16
C TRP A 330 -17.85 0.78 -11.12
N ILE A 331 -18.28 1.28 -12.28
CA ILE A 331 -19.19 2.43 -12.36
C ILE A 331 -20.56 2.08 -11.76
N ARG A 332 -21.08 0.88 -12.00
CA ARG A 332 -22.35 0.41 -11.40
C ARG A 332 -22.24 0.24 -9.88
N MET A 333 -21.07 -0.08 -9.34
CA MET A 333 -20.82 -0.13 -7.89
C MET A 333 -20.90 1.26 -7.24
N LEU A 334 -20.45 2.30 -7.94
CA LEU A 334 -20.55 3.69 -7.49
C LEU A 334 -21.97 4.25 -7.65
N TYR A 335 -22.62 3.98 -8.78
CA TYR A 335 -23.94 4.49 -9.15
C TYR A 335 -24.91 3.34 -9.45
N PRO A 336 -25.54 2.75 -8.40
CA PRO A 336 -26.51 1.68 -8.59
C PRO A 336 -27.69 2.16 -9.47
N GLY A 337 -27.96 1.44 -10.57
CA GLY A 337 -29.06 1.76 -11.49
C GLY A 337 -28.71 2.77 -12.59
N ILE A 338 -27.43 3.10 -12.79
CA ILE A 338 -26.99 3.91 -13.94
C ILE A 338 -27.42 3.26 -15.27
N ARG A 339 -27.84 4.08 -16.24
CA ARG A 339 -28.15 3.62 -17.60
C ARG A 339 -26.85 3.32 -18.34
N GLU A 340 -26.84 2.26 -19.15
CA GLU A 340 -25.65 1.83 -19.90
C GLU A 340 -25.00 2.96 -20.71
N GLN A 341 -25.82 3.77 -21.38
CA GLN A 341 -25.40 4.90 -22.20
C GLN A 341 -24.65 6.00 -21.41
N GLN A 342 -24.81 6.04 -20.09
CA GLN A 342 -24.19 7.05 -19.22
C GLN A 342 -22.89 6.56 -18.59
N ILE A 343 -22.57 5.26 -18.68
CA ILE A 343 -21.37 4.68 -18.06
C ILE A 343 -20.11 5.34 -18.61
N SER A 344 -19.97 5.44 -19.94
CA SER A 344 -18.81 6.08 -20.57
C SER A 344 -18.62 7.54 -20.14
N LEU A 345 -19.71 8.28 -19.94
CA LEU A 345 -19.65 9.68 -19.52
C LEU A 345 -19.14 9.81 -18.08
N HIS A 346 -19.62 8.95 -17.18
CA HIS A 346 -19.18 8.94 -15.78
C HIS A 346 -17.75 8.46 -15.65
N LEU A 347 -17.37 7.43 -16.40
CA LEU A 347 -15.99 6.96 -16.48
C LEU A 347 -15.04 8.08 -16.91
N ASN A 348 -15.38 8.81 -17.98
CA ASN A 348 -14.59 9.94 -18.45
C ASN A 348 -14.42 11.00 -17.35
N HIS A 349 -15.52 11.44 -16.74
CA HIS A 349 -15.47 12.44 -15.68
C HIS A 349 -14.61 12.01 -14.48
N LEU A 350 -14.76 10.76 -14.04
CA LEU A 350 -14.00 10.23 -12.91
C LEU A 350 -12.51 10.05 -13.23
N LEU A 351 -12.16 9.64 -14.45
CA LEU A 351 -10.77 9.57 -14.91
C LEU A 351 -10.14 10.97 -15.00
N GLU A 352 -10.84 11.95 -15.59
CA GLU A 352 -10.35 13.34 -15.62
C GLU A 352 -10.10 13.88 -14.21
N GLN A 353 -11.01 13.57 -13.27
CA GLN A 353 -10.83 13.94 -11.87
C GLN A 353 -9.60 13.24 -11.26
N ALA A 354 -9.43 11.94 -11.48
CA ALA A 354 -8.29 11.18 -10.97
C ALA A 354 -6.94 11.73 -11.48
N PHE A 355 -6.84 12.05 -12.76
CA PHE A 355 -5.65 12.72 -13.33
C PHE A 355 -5.37 14.11 -12.71
N ARG A 356 -6.37 14.77 -12.14
CA ARG A 356 -6.19 16.08 -11.51
C ARG A 356 -5.89 16.01 -10.03
N THR A 357 -6.34 14.95 -9.34
CA THR A 357 -6.34 14.93 -7.87
C THR A 357 -5.72 13.67 -7.25
N ASN A 358 -5.53 12.59 -7.99
CA ASN A 358 -5.09 11.30 -7.46
C ASN A 358 -4.15 10.57 -8.45
N ILE A 359 -2.94 11.11 -8.60
CA ILE A 359 -1.87 10.51 -9.38
C ILE A 359 -0.80 9.96 -8.43
N ARG A 360 -0.31 8.76 -8.75
CA ARG A 360 0.87 8.16 -8.14
C ARG A 360 1.90 7.80 -9.21
N VAL A 361 3.17 8.06 -8.92
CA VAL A 361 4.29 7.52 -9.69
C VAL A 361 4.78 6.24 -9.01
N VAL A 362 4.87 5.16 -9.76
CA VAL A 362 5.28 3.83 -9.28
C VAL A 362 6.59 3.44 -9.94
N LEU A 363 7.63 3.22 -9.13
CA LEU A 363 8.91 2.70 -9.60
C LEU A 363 9.01 1.21 -9.30
N ILE A 364 9.18 0.37 -10.32
CA ILE A 364 9.46 -1.05 -10.15
C ILE A 364 10.92 -1.29 -10.54
N ILE A 365 11.74 -1.71 -9.57
CA ILE A 365 13.20 -1.77 -9.73
C ILE A 365 13.80 -3.03 -9.08
N ASP A 366 14.98 -3.45 -9.52
CA ASP A 366 15.66 -4.64 -8.98
C ASP A 366 16.35 -4.41 -7.61
N GLU A 367 16.72 -3.17 -7.32
CA GLU A 367 17.38 -2.78 -6.08
C GLU A 367 17.09 -1.32 -5.74
N LEU A 368 16.67 -1.05 -4.50
CA LEU A 368 16.49 0.31 -4.00
C LEU A 368 16.64 0.31 -2.48
N THR A 369 17.46 1.20 -1.93
CA THR A 369 17.59 1.33 -0.47
C THR A 369 16.45 2.18 0.11
N PRO A 370 16.10 2.02 1.40
CA PRO A 370 15.09 2.86 2.05
C PRO A 370 15.38 4.36 1.92
N GLU A 371 16.64 4.77 2.09
CA GLU A 371 17.05 6.18 1.99
C GLU A 371 16.89 6.74 0.57
N GLN A 372 17.21 5.94 -0.45
CA GLN A 372 16.99 6.31 -1.85
C GLN A 372 15.51 6.48 -2.13
N ARG A 373 14.69 5.53 -1.70
CA ARG A 373 13.24 5.58 -1.87
C ARG A 373 12.62 6.81 -1.19
N ASP A 374 13.02 7.12 0.04
CA ASP A 374 12.50 8.27 0.78
C ASP A 374 12.94 9.60 0.13
N THR A 375 14.17 9.65 -0.41
CA THR A 375 14.63 10.78 -1.21
C THR A 375 13.76 10.99 -2.45
N ILE A 376 13.48 9.93 -3.21
CA ILE A 376 12.62 10.00 -4.39
C ILE A 376 11.21 10.42 -3.97
N ARG A 377 10.65 9.82 -2.92
CA ARG A 377 9.33 10.15 -2.37
C ARG A 377 9.21 11.63 -2.08
N ASN A 378 10.19 12.22 -1.39
CA ASN A 378 10.19 13.64 -1.05
C ASN A 378 10.23 14.54 -2.30
N VAL A 379 11.03 14.15 -3.31
CA VAL A 379 11.09 14.87 -4.59
C VAL A 379 9.76 14.80 -5.33
N ILE A 380 9.14 13.62 -5.44
CA ILE A 380 7.88 13.44 -6.15
C ILE A 380 6.69 14.11 -5.41
N ASN A 381 6.62 14.00 -4.09
CA ASN A 381 5.56 14.62 -3.28
C ASN A 381 5.64 16.16 -3.25
N SER A 382 6.73 16.75 -3.75
CA SER A 382 6.85 18.20 -3.93
C SER A 382 5.94 18.72 -5.06
N PHE A 383 5.56 17.88 -6.03
CA PHE A 383 4.68 18.25 -7.14
C PHE A 383 3.21 18.24 -6.68
N LYS A 384 2.56 19.41 -6.75
CA LYS A 384 1.17 19.61 -6.25
C LYS A 384 0.13 19.40 -7.35
N LEU A 385 -1.01 18.84 -6.95
CA LEU A 385 -2.15 18.56 -7.81
C LEU A 385 -3.28 19.60 -7.58
N ASP A 386 -4.40 19.50 -8.32
CA ASP A 386 -5.45 20.54 -8.32
C ASP A 386 -6.23 20.61 -6.99
N ALA A 387 -6.31 19.52 -6.23
CA ALA A 387 -7.01 19.52 -4.95
C ALA A 387 -6.15 20.15 -3.83
N PRO A 388 -6.75 20.92 -2.90
CA PRO A 388 -6.02 21.48 -1.76
C PRO A 388 -5.30 20.37 -1.00
N SER A 389 -4.03 20.56 -0.69
CA SER A 389 -3.14 19.58 -0.02
C SER A 389 -2.84 18.27 -0.77
N SER A 390 -3.33 18.08 -2.00
CA SER A 390 -2.96 16.92 -2.82
C SER A 390 -1.61 17.12 -3.52
N SER A 391 -0.80 16.06 -3.53
CA SER A 391 0.44 15.97 -4.30
C SER A 391 0.47 14.68 -5.09
N VAL A 392 1.34 14.63 -6.08
CA VAL A 392 1.67 13.37 -6.75
C VAL A 392 2.29 12.44 -5.71
N ASP A 393 1.70 11.27 -5.53
CA ASP A 393 2.17 10.25 -4.59
C ASP A 393 3.31 9.42 -5.22
N PHE A 394 4.08 8.72 -4.40
CA PHE A 394 5.17 7.85 -4.86
C PHE A 394 5.19 6.51 -4.13
N ALA A 395 5.20 5.44 -4.92
CA ALA A 395 5.47 4.08 -4.44
C ALA A 395 6.65 3.46 -5.19
N ALA A 396 7.39 2.60 -4.51
CA ALA A 396 8.45 1.83 -5.14
C ALA A 396 8.36 0.37 -4.72
N TYR A 397 8.53 -0.53 -5.68
CA TYR A 397 8.53 -1.97 -5.46
C TYR A 397 9.86 -2.56 -5.92
N VAL A 398 10.51 -3.31 -5.03
CA VAL A 398 11.76 -3.99 -5.34
C VAL A 398 11.47 -5.43 -5.75
N VAL A 399 11.68 -5.75 -7.03
CA VAL A 399 11.44 -7.09 -7.59
C VAL A 399 12.77 -7.81 -7.77
N ARG A 400 12.87 -9.03 -7.25
CA ARG A 400 14.09 -9.85 -7.38
C ARG A 400 13.80 -11.13 -8.12
N LEU A 401 14.61 -11.42 -9.13
CA LEU A 401 14.55 -12.70 -9.82
C LEU A 401 15.27 -13.77 -9.00
N GLN A 402 14.55 -14.84 -8.66
CA GLN A 402 15.07 -15.92 -7.83
C GLN A 402 15.06 -17.25 -8.58
N GLN A 403 16.21 -17.92 -8.62
CA GLN A 403 16.37 -19.26 -9.15
C GLN A 403 16.31 -20.28 -8.01
N ARG A 404 15.41 -21.26 -8.13
CA ARG A 404 15.27 -22.36 -7.18
C ARG A 404 16.56 -23.19 -7.09
N ILE A 405 17.10 -23.36 -5.88
CA ILE A 405 18.23 -24.28 -5.61
C ILE A 405 17.67 -25.62 -5.11
N ASN A 406 16.86 -25.58 -4.04
CA ASN A 406 16.24 -26.76 -3.45
C ASN A 406 14.87 -26.42 -2.86
N VAL A 407 13.93 -27.36 -2.89
CA VAL A 407 12.63 -27.27 -2.22
C VAL A 407 12.56 -28.39 -1.21
N ILE A 408 12.40 -28.02 0.05
CA ILE A 408 12.32 -28.91 1.20
C ILE A 408 10.85 -29.23 1.50
N ASN A 409 9.96 -28.23 1.39
CA ASN A 409 8.54 -28.37 1.68
C ASN A 409 7.73 -27.35 0.87
N THR A 410 6.78 -27.80 0.04
CA THR A 410 5.93 -26.90 -0.76
C THR A 410 4.84 -26.20 0.06
N ASP A 411 4.50 -26.74 1.23
CA ASP A 411 3.44 -26.21 2.09
C ASP A 411 3.97 -25.24 3.16
N ALA A 412 5.25 -24.88 3.07
CA ALA A 412 5.94 -24.01 4.00
C ALA A 412 5.89 -22.54 3.56
N GLU A 413 5.97 -21.63 4.54
CA GLU A 413 5.69 -20.20 4.34
C GLU A 413 6.91 -19.38 3.88
N TYR A 414 8.13 -19.81 4.24
CA TYR A 414 9.32 -18.97 4.11
C TYR A 414 10.36 -19.55 3.15
N ALA A 415 10.98 -18.70 2.33
CA ALA A 415 12.11 -19.07 1.49
C ALA A 415 13.40 -18.39 1.99
N ILE A 416 14.55 -19.07 1.83
CA ILE A 416 15.86 -18.46 2.07
C ILE A 416 16.51 -18.16 0.72
N SER A 417 16.78 -16.90 0.43
CA SER A 417 17.53 -16.48 -0.76
C SER A 417 18.99 -16.17 -0.42
N VAL A 418 19.93 -16.70 -1.18
CA VAL A 418 21.34 -16.29 -1.16
C VAL A 418 21.59 -15.34 -2.33
N GLN A 419 22.28 -14.24 -2.08
CA GLN A 419 22.80 -13.32 -3.11
C GLN A 419 24.31 -13.54 -3.20
N LYS A 420 24.84 -13.82 -4.40
CA LYS A 420 26.28 -14.07 -4.64
C LYS A 420 26.93 -12.94 -5.41
#